data_AF-A0A484MPM1-F1
#
_entry.id   AF-A0A484MPM1-F1
#
_cell.length_a   1.000
_cell.length_b   1.000
_cell.length_c   1.000
_cell.angle_alpha   90.00
_cell.angle_beta   90.00
_cell.angle_gamma   90.00
#
_symmetry.space_group_name_H-M   'P 1'
#
loop_
_entity.id
_entity.type
_entity.pdbx_description
1 polymer ?
#
loop_
_entity_poly.entity_id
_entity_poly.type
_entity_poly.pdbx_seq_one_letter_code
_entity_poly.pdbx_strand_id
1 'polypeptide(L)'
;MGRKGAVDEYMGRTENAVLFYSKAVQLLTFLQVEASSLILSPPFNLTNTDRYRLRSYIDVLKNRQSVSRSQIMALLNIEEDKVSTNSD
;
A
#
# COMPACT_ATOMS: atom_id res chain seq x y z
N MET A 1 2.28 8.40 4.26
CA MET A 1 1.24 7.54 3.66
C MET A 1 1.25 6.12 4.24
N GLY A 2 2.31 5.33 4.08
CA GLY A 2 2.32 3.93 4.59
C GLY A 2 1.97 3.78 6.08
N ARG A 3 2.56 4.60 6.96
CA ARG A 3 2.21 4.60 8.40
C ARG A 3 0.74 4.94 8.67
N LYS A 4 0.17 5.89 7.92
CA LYS A 4 -1.24 6.25 8.04
C LYS A 4 -2.13 5.07 7.61
N GLY A 5 -1.75 4.37 6.53
CA GLY A 5 -2.40 3.14 6.11
C GLY A 5 -2.42 2.08 7.22
N ALA A 6 -1.30 1.89 7.92
CA ALA A 6 -1.25 0.96 9.06
C ALA A 6 -2.15 1.36 10.23
N VAL A 7 -2.28 2.67 10.52
CA VAL A 7 -3.23 3.15 11.53
C VAL A 7 -4.67 2.88 11.10
N ASP A 8 -5.01 3.12 9.83
CA ASP A 8 -6.34 2.83 9.31
C ASP A 8 -6.64 1.33 9.29
N GLU A 9 -5.66 0.50 8.93
CA GLU A 9 -5.77 -0.97 8.98
C GLU A 9 -6.06 -1.45 10.40
N TYR A 10 -5.29 -0.96 11.39
CA TYR A 10 -5.49 -1.29 12.80
C TYR A 10 -6.87 -0.85 13.31
N MET A 11 -7.40 0.25 12.79
CA MET A 11 -8.71 0.80 13.17
C MET A 11 -9.87 0.20 12.35
N GLY A 12 -9.64 -0.87 11.58
CA GLY A 12 -10.67 -1.54 10.76
C GLY A 12 -11.09 -0.75 9.51
N ARG A 13 -10.44 0.36 9.19
CA ARG A 13 -10.68 1.16 7.98
C ARG A 13 -9.84 0.63 6.82
N THR A 14 -10.04 -0.64 6.48
CA THR A 14 -9.17 -1.40 5.58
C THR A 14 -9.12 -0.84 4.16
N GLU A 15 -10.19 -0.25 3.65
CA GLU A 15 -10.21 0.43 2.34
C GLU A 15 -9.25 1.63 2.29
N ASN A 16 -9.27 2.45 3.35
CA ASN A 16 -8.35 3.58 3.49
C ASN A 16 -6.91 3.09 3.62
N ALA A 17 -6.69 1.98 4.33
CA ALA A 17 -5.37 1.36 4.43
C ALA A 17 -4.82 0.96 3.06
N VAL A 18 -5.62 0.25 2.25
CA VAL A 18 -5.25 -0.15 0.87
C VAL A 18 -4.92 1.07 0.00
N LEU A 19 -5.70 2.15 0.11
CA LEU A 19 -5.45 3.39 -0.61
C LEU A 19 -4.11 4.04 -0.19
N PHE A 20 -3.85 4.13 1.12
CA PHE A 20 -2.62 4.73 1.62
C PHE A 20 -1.38 3.89 1.33
N TYR A 21 -1.49 2.56 1.34
CA TYR A 21 -0.43 1.67 0.90
C TYR A 21 -0.14 1.84 -0.59
N SER A 22 -1.18 1.89 -1.43
CA SER A 22 -1.04 2.15 -2.87
C SER A 22 -0.29 3.45 -3.15
N LYS A 23 -0.72 4.55 -2.51
CA LYS A 23 -0.07 5.87 -2.65
C LYS A 23 1.39 5.85 -2.17
N ALA A 24 1.68 5.11 -1.10
CA ALA A 24 3.05 4.98 -0.60
C ALA A 24 3.94 4.21 -1.58
N VAL A 25 3.46 3.09 -2.12
CA VAL A 25 4.19 2.29 -3.12
C VAL A 25 4.47 3.11 -4.37
N GLN A 26 3.49 3.84 -4.89
CA GLN A 26 3.66 4.72 -6.06
C GLN A 26 4.76 5.77 -5.82
N LEU A 27 4.71 6.47 -4.69
CA LEU A 27 5.70 7.50 -4.36
C LEU A 27 7.12 6.93 -4.23
N LEU A 28 7.28 5.80 -3.53
CA LEU A 28 8.59 5.18 -3.36
C LEU A 28 9.14 4.62 -4.67
N THR A 29 8.27 4.09 -5.53
CA THR A 29 8.65 3.62 -6.89
C THR A 29 9.09 4.79 -7.76
N PHE A 30 8.37 5.91 -7.71
CA PHE A 30 8.76 7.16 -8.38
C PHE A 30 10.16 7.60 -7.94
N LEU A 31 10.42 7.65 -6.63
CA LEU A 31 11.76 8.00 -6.11
C LEU A 31 12.83 7.03 -6.60
N GLN A 32 12.52 5.73 -6.70
CA GLN A 32 13.49 4.72 -7.10
C GLN A 32 13.84 4.75 -8.60
N VAL A 33 12.89 5.08 -9.48
CA VAL A 33 13.04 4.90 -10.94
C VAL A 33 12.98 6.22 -11.71
N GLU A 34 12.02 7.09 -11.36
CA GLU A 34 11.68 8.25 -12.16
C GLU A 34 12.37 9.53 -11.68
N ALA A 35 12.61 9.67 -10.37
CA ALA A 35 13.09 10.92 -9.78
C ALA A 35 14.46 11.36 -10.31
N SER A 36 15.32 10.42 -10.72
CA SER A 36 16.64 10.72 -11.33
C SER A 36 16.54 11.38 -12.71
N SER A 37 15.38 11.26 -13.39
CA SER A 37 15.13 11.93 -14.68
C SER A 37 14.71 13.40 -14.52
N LEU A 38 14.43 13.84 -13.29
CA LEU A 38 14.05 15.23 -13.02
C LEU A 38 15.26 16.15 -13.14
N ILE A 39 15.04 17.29 -13.80
CA ILE A 39 16.05 18.35 -13.91
C ILE A 39 16.03 19.17 -12.61
N LEU A 40 16.80 18.72 -11.62
CA LEU A 40 16.92 19.35 -10.30
C LEU A 40 18.34 19.90 -10.09
N SER A 41 18.44 20.97 -9.31
CA SER A 41 19.72 21.53 -8.86
C SER A 41 19.71 21.66 -7.34
N PRO A 42 20.42 20.78 -6.60
CA PRO A 42 21.25 19.67 -7.09
C PRO A 42 20.42 18.49 -7.66
N PRO A 43 21.03 17.61 -8.48
CA PRO A 43 20.35 16.43 -9.03
C PRO A 43 19.97 15.45 -7.93
N PHE A 44 18.83 14.78 -8.10
CA PHE A 44 18.40 13.73 -7.19
C PHE A 44 19.27 12.48 -7.39
N ASN A 45 19.90 12.00 -6.33
CA ASN A 45 20.73 10.81 -6.34
C ASN A 45 20.45 9.96 -5.11
N LEU A 46 20.31 8.65 -5.33
CA LEU A 46 20.18 7.67 -4.27
C LEU A 46 21.51 6.95 -4.06
N THR A 47 21.90 6.72 -2.81
CA THR A 47 22.98 5.78 -2.51
C THR A 47 22.50 4.32 -2.71
N ASN A 48 23.43 3.37 -2.73
CA ASN A 48 23.06 1.94 -2.75
C ASN A 48 22.19 1.56 -1.54
N THR A 49 22.53 2.10 -0.37
CA THR A 49 21.78 1.87 0.88
C THR A 49 20.37 2.44 0.76
N ASP A 50 20.20 3.64 0.19
CA ASP A 50 18.86 4.21 0.01
C ASP A 50 18.01 3.41 -0.99
N ARG A 51 18.62 2.96 -2.10
CA ARG A 51 17.95 2.07 -3.06
C ARG A 51 17.48 0.77 -2.41
N TYR A 52 18.34 0.15 -1.59
CA TYR A 52 17.99 -1.06 -0.86
C TYR A 52 16.82 -0.81 0.10
N ARG A 53 16.88 0.27 0.88
CA ARG A 53 15.80 0.66 1.81
C ARG A 53 14.48 0.91 1.08
N LEU A 54 14.50 1.63 -0.04
CA LEU A 54 13.31 1.87 -0.85
C LEU A 54 12.70 0.56 -1.34
N ARG A 55 13.51 -0.35 -1.88
CA ARG A 55 13.06 -1.68 -2.30
C ARG A 55 12.38 -2.43 -1.16
N SER A 56 13.05 -2.53 -0.01
CA SER A 56 12.49 -3.22 1.16
C SER A 56 11.17 -2.60 1.64
N TYR A 57 11.07 -1.27 1.67
CA TYR A 57 9.82 -0.61 2.04
C TYR A 57 8.71 -0.86 1.01
N ILE A 58 9.01 -0.82 -0.28
CA ILE A 58 8.04 -1.14 -1.34
C ILE A 58 7.51 -2.57 -1.17
N ASP A 59 8.39 -3.55 -0.93
CA ASP A 59 8.02 -4.96 -0.79
C ASP A 59 7.11 -5.17 0.43
N VAL A 60 7.47 -4.59 1.58
CA VAL A 60 6.64 -4.66 2.80
C VAL A 60 5.27 -4.02 2.58
N LEU A 61 5.21 -2.86 1.92
CA LEU A 61 3.96 -2.15 1.67
C LEU A 61 3.07 -2.89 0.66
N LYS A 62 3.64 -3.47 -0.39
CA LYS A 62 2.90 -4.31 -1.35
C LYS A 62 2.33 -5.55 -0.68
N ASN A 63 3.14 -6.23 0.16
CA ASN A 63 2.68 -7.38 0.91
C ASN A 63 1.51 -7.02 1.84
N ARG A 64 1.65 -5.93 2.60
CA ARG A 64 0.55 -5.44 3.47
C ARG A 64 -0.69 -5.06 2.67
N GLN A 65 -0.54 -4.34 1.57
CA GLN A 65 -1.66 -4.00 0.69
C GLN A 65 -2.39 -5.25 0.19
N SER A 66 -1.65 -6.29 -0.20
CA SER A 66 -2.23 -7.56 -0.63
C SER A 66 -3.03 -8.21 0.49
N VAL A 67 -2.47 -8.29 1.70
CA VAL A 67 -3.16 -8.84 2.88
C VAL A 67 -4.45 -8.07 3.19
N SER A 68 -4.39 -6.74 3.26
CA SER A 68 -5.57 -5.90 3.52
C SER A 68 -6.64 -6.06 2.43
N ARG A 69 -6.25 -6.21 1.15
CA ARG A 69 -7.21 -6.50 0.06
C ARG A 69 -7.87 -7.87 0.23
N SER A 70 -7.11 -8.90 0.57
CA SER A 70 -7.65 -10.24 0.83
C SER A 70 -8.63 -10.24 2.00
N GLN A 71 -8.35 -9.46 3.06
CA GLN A 71 -9.27 -9.32 4.19
C GLN A 71 -10.59 -8.67 3.78
N ILE A 72 -10.57 -7.61 2.96
CA ILE A 72 -11.78 -6.98 2.44
C ILE A 72 -12.61 -8.00 1.65
N MET A 73 -11.97 -8.74 0.73
CA MET A 73 -12.67 -9.75 -0.07
C MET A 73 -13.29 -10.86 0.78
N ALA A 74 -12.58 -11.31 1.83
CA ALA A 74 -13.12 -12.31 2.74
C ALA A 74 -14.36 -11.79 3.50
N LEU A 75 -14.37 -10.52 3.92
CA LEU A 75 -15.52 -9.93 4.60
C LEU A 75 -16.73 -9.77 3.66
N LEU A 76 -16.50 -9.30 2.43
CA LEU A 76 -17.57 -9.17 1.43
C LEU A 76 -18.23 -10.50 1.10
N ASN A 77 -17.43 -11.57 0.93
CA ASN A 77 -17.96 -12.92 0.68
C ASN A 77 -18.83 -13.42 1.85
N ILE A 78 -18.44 -13.11 3.10
CA ILE A 78 -19.24 -13.47 4.28
C ILE A 78 -20.56 -12.70 4.29
N GLU A 79 -20.55 -11.41 3.93
CA GLU A 79 -21.78 -10.62 3.87
C GLU A 79 -22.76 -11.14 2.79
N GLU A 80 -22.25 -11.54 1.62
CA GLU A 80 -23.06 -12.18 0.56
C GLU A 80 -23.71 -13.49 1.06
N ASP A 81 -22.97 -14.34 1.78
CA ASP A 81 -23.49 -15.58 2.37
C ASP A 81 -24.54 -15.33 3.47
N LYS A 82 -24.46 -14.19 4.17
CA LYS A 82 -25.47 -13.81 5.19
C LYS A 82 -26.74 -13.25 4.57
N VAL A 83 -26.66 -12.60 3.41
CA VAL A 83 -27.84 -12.07 2.71
C VAL A 83 -28.63 -13.20 2.03
N SER A 84 -27.94 -14.21 1.49
CA SER A 84 -28.57 -15.36 0.83
C SER A 84 -29.31 -16.29 1.79
N THR A 85 -28.92 -16.33 3.07
CA THR A 85 -29.50 -17.22 4.10
C THR A 85 -30.70 -16.63 4.86
N ASN A 86 -30.95 -15.32 4.74
CA ASN A 86 -32.07 -14.63 5.41
C ASN A 86 -33.31 -14.45 4.51
N SER A 87 -33.35 -15.11 3.34
CA SER A 87 -34.43 -14.98 2.34
C SER A 87 -35.38 -16.19 2.30
N ASP A 88 -35.28 -17.12 3.26
CA ASP A 88 -36.16 -18.28 3.45
C ASP A 88 -36.98 -18.15 4.75
#